data_AF-A0A832DQJ4-F1
#
_entry.id   AF-A0A832DQJ4-F1
#
_cell.length_a   1.000
_cell.length_b   1.000
_cell.length_c   1.000
_cell.angle_alpha   90.00
_cell.angle_beta   90.00
_cell.angle_gamma   90.00
#
_symmetry.space_group_name_H-M   'P 1'
#
loop_
_entity.id
_entity.type
_entity.pdbx_description
1 polymer ?
#
loop_
_entity_poly.entity_id
_entity_poly.type
_entity_poly.pdbx_seq_one_letter_code
_entity_poly.pdbx_strand_id
1 'polypeptide(L)'
;VYSKLQGYTWNLVEFEPELVFKVKCLKENVFEYYEFNIKRKFAKDFLYEEPVINDVIYENEHYRVRYAVLDHKIKIMGYSFEYKDKILLKKEKVESLPLKGKEIGEFKQWLSDENNKGKTFKIGDKEYDYDYLRNEYTYTQKGIKISYITDVIYSPKNKRKIVELVKNSDYLYCEAVFLERDKDQAEKVYHLTTTQTAEIANLANVKNLVVFHFSRRYGKNKDIVLDEVRKYFPNVS
;
A
#
# COMPACT_ATOMS: atom_id res chain seq x y z
N VAL A 1 13.10 15.77 5.20
CA VAL A 1 14.16 14.75 5.51
C VAL A 1 15.54 15.34 5.29
N TYR A 2 15.88 15.81 4.09
CA TYR A 2 17.21 16.36 3.77
C TYR A 2 17.74 17.39 4.78
N SER A 3 16.98 18.44 5.08
CA SER A 3 17.41 19.47 6.04
C SER A 3 17.69 18.93 7.45
N LYS A 4 17.02 17.84 7.87
CA LYS A 4 17.33 17.17 9.14
C LYS A 4 18.66 16.41 9.05
N LEU A 5 18.92 15.71 7.95
CA LEU A 5 20.19 15.02 7.71
C LEU A 5 21.36 16.00 7.68
N GLN A 6 21.16 17.17 7.10
CA GLN A 6 22.18 18.24 7.06
C GLN A 6 22.37 18.97 8.40
N GLY A 7 21.55 18.67 9.42
CA GLY A 7 21.70 19.21 10.77
C GLY A 7 22.76 18.50 11.63
N TYR A 8 23.38 17.43 11.12
CA TYR A 8 24.37 16.64 11.83
C TYR A 8 25.77 16.84 11.26
N THR A 9 26.79 16.75 12.13
CA THR A 9 28.18 16.62 11.70
C THR A 9 28.51 15.14 11.49
N TRP A 10 28.72 14.76 10.25
CA TRP A 10 28.99 13.38 9.82
C TRP A 10 30.50 13.06 9.83
N ASN A 11 31.17 13.26 10.98
CA ASN A 11 32.62 13.12 11.10
C ASN A 11 33.11 11.70 11.39
N LEU A 12 32.21 10.74 11.70
CA LEU A 12 32.56 9.35 12.01
C LEU A 12 31.99 8.34 11.00
N VAL A 13 31.47 8.80 9.85
CA VAL A 13 30.76 7.95 8.88
C VAL A 13 31.61 6.86 8.24
N GLU A 14 32.94 6.96 8.31
CA GLU A 14 33.86 5.94 7.78
C GLU A 14 33.67 4.58 8.47
N PHE A 15 33.31 4.57 9.74
CA PHE A 15 33.14 3.36 10.56
C PHE A 15 31.71 2.81 10.56
N GLU A 16 30.73 3.58 10.10
CA GLU A 16 29.33 3.16 10.06
C GLU A 16 29.04 2.17 8.92
N PRO A 17 28.09 1.24 9.06
CA PRO A 17 27.58 0.47 7.92
C PRO A 17 27.07 1.37 6.80
N GLU A 18 27.13 0.90 5.55
CA GLU A 18 26.56 1.65 4.43
C GLU A 18 25.03 1.69 4.54
N LEU A 19 24.50 2.91 4.60
CA LEU A 19 23.07 3.21 4.58
C LEU A 19 22.80 4.18 3.44
N VAL A 20 21.92 3.76 2.54
CA VAL A 20 21.55 4.52 1.35
C VAL A 20 20.04 4.72 1.32
N PHE A 21 19.60 5.97 1.35
CA PHE A 21 18.21 6.30 1.07
C PHE A 21 18.06 6.61 -0.41
N LYS A 22 17.19 5.85 -1.09
CA LYS A 22 16.74 6.15 -2.45
C LYS A 22 15.39 6.85 -2.36
N VAL A 23 15.33 8.07 -2.89
CA VAL A 23 14.15 8.94 -2.79
C VAL A 23 13.62 9.24 -4.18
N LYS A 24 12.35 8.93 -4.39
CA LYS A 24 11.59 9.29 -5.58
C LYS A 24 10.74 10.51 -5.27
N CYS A 25 10.99 11.62 -5.96
CA CYS A 25 10.34 12.90 -5.73
C CYS A 25 9.43 13.26 -6.92
N LEU A 26 8.13 13.46 -6.67
CA LEU A 26 7.20 13.90 -7.70
C LEU A 26 7.31 15.41 -7.92
N LYS A 27 7.61 15.82 -9.15
CA LYS A 27 7.61 17.20 -9.59
C LYS A 27 6.74 17.35 -10.82
N GLU A 28 5.51 17.82 -10.59
CA GLU A 28 4.49 17.95 -11.63
C GLU A 28 4.22 16.63 -12.36
N ASN A 29 4.83 16.44 -13.54
CA ASN A 29 4.65 15.28 -14.41
C ASN A 29 5.94 14.44 -14.56
N VAL A 30 6.95 14.67 -13.73
CA VAL A 30 8.18 13.87 -13.69
C VAL A 30 8.47 13.38 -12.27
N PHE A 31 9.11 12.22 -12.18
CA PHE A 31 9.73 11.74 -10.96
C PHE A 31 11.24 11.95 -11.04
N GLU A 32 11.79 12.73 -10.12
CA GLU A 32 13.23 12.88 -9.92
C GLU A 32 13.70 11.85 -8.89
N TYR A 33 14.78 11.13 -9.20
CA TYR A 33 15.40 10.16 -8.31
C TYR A 33 16.66 10.73 -7.67
N TYR A 34 16.74 10.55 -6.36
CA TYR A 34 17.87 10.99 -5.55
C TYR A 34 18.40 9.86 -4.68
N GLU A 35 19.70 9.89 -4.44
CA GLU A 35 20.36 9.07 -3.46
C GLU A 35 20.90 9.93 -2.32
N PHE A 36 20.78 9.43 -1.10
CA PHE A 36 21.44 9.98 0.08
C PHE A 36 22.22 8.85 0.75
N ASN A 37 23.54 8.82 0.54
CA ASN A 37 24.43 7.82 1.10
C ASN A 37 25.14 8.37 2.35
N ILE A 38 25.12 7.62 3.45
CA ILE A 38 25.82 7.99 4.71
C ILE A 38 27.32 8.21 4.51
N LYS A 39 27.98 7.41 3.66
CA LYS A 39 29.41 7.54 3.33
C LYS A 39 29.71 8.85 2.61
N ARG A 40 28.69 9.41 1.96
CA ARG A 40 28.71 10.73 1.32
C ARG A 40 28.05 11.79 2.20
N LYS A 41 27.93 11.55 3.50
CA LYS A 41 27.35 12.47 4.49
C LYS A 41 25.92 12.90 4.12
N PHE A 42 25.16 11.96 3.52
CA PHE A 42 23.84 12.18 2.97
C PHE A 42 23.75 13.40 2.04
N ALA A 43 24.77 13.60 1.20
CA ALA A 43 24.68 14.52 0.08
C ALA A 43 23.44 14.19 -0.78
N LYS A 44 22.80 15.22 -1.36
CA LYS A 44 21.68 15.05 -2.27
C LYS A 44 22.20 14.74 -3.66
N ASP A 45 22.36 13.47 -3.99
CA ASP A 45 22.87 13.04 -5.29
C ASP A 45 21.69 12.81 -6.26
N PHE A 46 21.61 13.60 -7.32
CA PHE A 46 20.66 13.34 -8.41
C PHE A 46 21.10 12.12 -9.20
N LEU A 47 20.17 11.23 -9.51
CA LEU A 47 20.42 10.04 -10.31
C LEU A 47 19.91 10.21 -11.74
N TYR A 48 18.59 10.32 -11.89
CA TYR A 48 17.90 10.47 -13.17
C TYR A 48 16.46 10.95 -12.93
N GLU A 49 15.74 11.25 -14.02
CA GLU A 49 14.32 11.54 -13.99
C GLU A 49 13.55 10.63 -14.97
N GLU A 50 12.28 10.39 -14.68
CA GLU A 50 11.37 9.66 -15.56
C GLU A 50 10.00 10.34 -15.63
N PRO A 51 9.26 10.25 -16.74
CA PRO A 51 7.92 10.79 -16.84
C PRO A 51 6.95 10.02 -15.92
N VAL A 52 5.95 10.74 -15.40
CA VAL A 52 4.82 10.12 -14.69
C VAL A 52 3.90 9.47 -15.72
N ILE A 53 3.86 8.13 -15.71
CA ILE A 53 3.08 7.35 -16.68
C ILE A 53 1.68 7.04 -16.13
N ASN A 54 1.60 6.65 -14.85
CA ASN A 54 0.38 6.20 -14.21
C ASN A 54 0.45 6.44 -12.69
N ASP A 55 -0.51 5.89 -11.95
CA ASP A 55 -0.62 6.04 -10.51
C ASP A 55 0.12 4.97 -9.70
N VAL A 56 0.97 4.16 -10.34
CA VAL A 56 1.82 3.14 -9.71
C VAL A 56 3.20 3.73 -9.48
N ILE A 57 3.60 3.83 -8.21
CA ILE A 57 4.93 4.36 -7.85
C ILE A 57 6.01 3.27 -7.88
N TYR A 58 5.63 2.02 -7.58
CA TYR A 58 6.48 0.85 -7.58
C TYR A 58 5.65 -0.43 -7.71
N GLU A 59 6.13 -1.42 -8.45
CA GLU A 59 5.51 -2.73 -8.59
C GLU A 59 6.56 -3.82 -8.83
N ASN A 60 6.37 -4.98 -8.19
CA ASN A 60 7.11 -6.20 -8.48
C ASN A 60 6.15 -7.41 -8.50
N GLU A 61 6.67 -8.64 -8.54
CA GLU A 61 5.86 -9.87 -8.54
C GLU A 61 5.07 -10.11 -7.25
N HIS A 62 5.43 -9.45 -6.14
CA HIS A 62 4.82 -9.68 -4.83
C HIS A 62 3.83 -8.60 -4.42
N TYR A 63 4.08 -7.34 -4.78
CA TYR A 63 3.25 -6.22 -4.35
C TYR A 63 3.29 -5.05 -5.33
N ARG A 64 2.31 -4.17 -5.17
CA ARG A 64 2.15 -2.91 -5.89
C ARG A 64 1.93 -1.78 -4.90
N VAL A 65 2.55 -0.64 -5.16
CA VAL A 65 2.31 0.61 -4.45
C VAL A 65 1.75 1.64 -5.42
N ARG A 66 0.55 2.13 -5.13
CA ARG A 66 -0.13 3.21 -5.85
C ARG A 66 -0.15 4.48 -5.03
N TYR A 67 -0.29 5.62 -5.69
CA TYR A 67 -0.38 6.92 -5.05
C TYR A 67 -1.45 7.80 -5.70
N ALA A 68 -1.92 8.81 -4.97
CA ALA A 68 -2.70 9.90 -5.52
C ALA A 68 -2.21 11.24 -4.96
N VAL A 69 -2.09 12.25 -5.82
CA VAL A 69 -1.85 13.62 -5.38
C VAL A 69 -3.16 14.24 -4.92
N LEU A 70 -3.22 14.60 -3.65
CA LEU A 70 -4.37 15.20 -2.97
C LEU A 70 -4.06 16.65 -2.58
N ASP A 71 -5.09 17.39 -2.21
CA ASP A 71 -5.00 18.80 -1.84
C ASP A 71 -5.29 19.04 -0.35
N HIS A 72 -4.39 19.77 0.30
CA HIS A 72 -4.48 20.30 1.67
C HIS A 72 -4.02 21.76 1.74
N LYS A 73 -4.31 22.55 0.68
CA LYS A 73 -3.62 23.82 0.33
C LYS A 73 -2.15 23.69 -0.03
N ILE A 74 -1.60 22.51 0.16
CA ILE A 74 -0.35 22.03 -0.40
C ILE A 74 -0.59 20.66 -1.03
N LYS A 75 0.28 20.27 -1.97
CA LYS A 75 0.23 18.93 -2.55
C LYS A 75 0.66 17.91 -1.49
N ILE A 76 -0.21 16.95 -1.23
CA ILE A 76 0.08 15.80 -0.37
C ILE A 76 -0.14 14.51 -1.17
N MET A 77 0.34 13.39 -0.64
CA MET A 77 0.16 12.07 -1.27
C MET A 77 -0.67 11.16 -0.38
N GLY A 78 -1.69 10.55 -0.97
CA GLY A 78 -2.30 9.33 -0.46
C GLY A 78 -1.60 8.11 -1.06
N TYR A 79 -1.54 7.01 -0.31
CA TYR A 79 -0.91 5.77 -0.77
C TYR A 79 -1.83 4.56 -0.65
N SER A 80 -1.63 3.59 -1.53
CA SER A 80 -2.19 2.25 -1.40
C SER A 80 -1.10 1.21 -1.64
N PHE A 81 -0.91 0.35 -0.67
CA PHE A 81 -0.04 -0.81 -0.73
C PHE A 81 -0.89 -2.07 -0.93
N GLU A 82 -0.57 -2.88 -1.93
CA GLU A 82 -1.32 -4.08 -2.27
C GLU A 82 -0.34 -5.25 -2.43
N TYR A 83 -0.36 -6.21 -1.49
CA TYR A 83 0.22 -7.52 -1.73
C TYR A 83 -0.65 -8.24 -2.76
N LYS A 84 -0.01 -8.82 -3.77
CA LYS A 84 -0.68 -9.60 -4.80
C LYS A 84 -1.10 -10.97 -4.27
N ASP A 85 -2.13 -11.53 -4.88
CA ASP A 85 -2.51 -12.93 -4.66
C ASP A 85 -1.31 -13.85 -4.92
N LYS A 86 -1.13 -14.86 -4.06
CA LYS A 86 -0.08 -15.85 -4.20
C LYS A 86 -0.68 -17.23 -4.39
N ILE A 87 -0.19 -17.96 -5.38
CA ILE A 87 -0.47 -19.38 -5.48
C ILE A 87 0.48 -20.17 -4.58
N LEU A 88 -0.10 -20.99 -3.72
CA LEU A 88 0.62 -21.88 -2.83
C LEU A 88 0.26 -23.34 -3.11
N LEU A 89 1.20 -24.23 -2.84
CA LEU A 89 0.99 -25.67 -2.95
C LEU A 89 0.28 -26.20 -1.70
N LYS A 90 -0.66 -27.12 -1.89
CA LYS A 90 -1.25 -27.95 -0.82
C LYS A 90 -0.22 -28.99 -0.40
N LYS A 91 0.51 -28.72 0.68
CA LYS A 91 1.65 -29.53 1.15
C LYS A 91 1.32 -31.02 1.21
N GLU A 92 0.22 -31.38 1.87
CA GLU A 92 -0.23 -32.76 2.05
C GLU A 92 -0.39 -33.52 0.73
N LYS A 93 -0.89 -32.86 -0.33
CA LYS A 93 -1.04 -33.49 -1.64
C LYS A 93 0.29 -33.60 -2.38
N VAL A 94 1.14 -32.58 -2.29
CA VAL A 94 2.45 -32.59 -2.96
C VAL A 94 3.41 -33.60 -2.32
N GLU A 95 3.32 -33.83 -1.02
CA GLU A 95 4.11 -34.86 -0.32
C GLU A 95 3.82 -36.29 -0.80
N SER A 96 2.63 -36.53 -1.35
CA SER A 96 2.28 -37.81 -1.97
C SER A 96 2.85 -38.01 -3.38
N LEU A 97 3.41 -36.95 -3.99
CA LEU A 97 3.99 -37.01 -5.32
C LEU A 97 5.45 -37.47 -5.27
N PRO A 98 5.94 -38.15 -6.33
CA PRO A 98 7.36 -38.51 -6.46
C PRO A 98 8.24 -37.31 -6.87
N LEU A 99 8.00 -36.12 -6.30
CA LEU A 99 8.76 -34.89 -6.56
C LEU A 99 9.64 -34.55 -5.35
N LYS A 100 10.90 -34.13 -5.59
CA LYS A 100 11.83 -33.78 -4.51
C LYS A 100 12.54 -32.45 -4.74
N GLY A 101 12.72 -31.69 -3.66
CA GLY A 101 13.57 -30.49 -3.63
C GLY A 101 13.28 -29.52 -4.78
N LYS A 102 14.21 -29.42 -5.74
CA LYS A 102 14.13 -28.52 -6.90
C LYS A 102 12.89 -28.78 -7.76
N GLU A 103 12.48 -30.04 -7.93
CA GLU A 103 11.34 -30.43 -8.76
C GLU A 103 10.03 -29.86 -8.23
N ILE A 104 9.89 -29.72 -6.90
CA ILE A 104 8.73 -29.07 -6.27
C ILE A 104 8.71 -27.57 -6.61
N GLY A 105 9.87 -26.93 -6.65
CA GLY A 105 10.01 -25.54 -7.05
C GLY A 105 9.61 -25.32 -8.51
N GLU A 106 10.10 -26.17 -9.41
CA GLU A 106 9.76 -26.16 -10.84
C GLU A 106 8.26 -26.43 -11.05
N PHE A 107 7.69 -27.40 -10.34
CA PHE A 107 6.26 -27.69 -10.35
C PHE A 107 5.43 -26.49 -9.89
N LYS A 108 5.82 -25.83 -8.79
CA LYS A 108 5.15 -24.62 -8.30
C LYS A 108 5.22 -23.50 -9.34
N GLN A 109 6.39 -23.27 -9.93
CA GLN A 109 6.59 -22.21 -10.94
C GLN A 109 5.77 -22.49 -12.19
N TRP A 110 5.80 -23.73 -12.69
CA TRP A 110 5.03 -24.17 -13.84
C TRP A 110 3.52 -24.00 -13.62
N LEU A 111 3.03 -24.39 -12.43
CA LEU A 111 1.65 -24.14 -12.08
C LEU A 111 1.35 -22.63 -12.03
N SER A 112 2.24 -21.82 -11.44
CA SER A 112 2.04 -20.37 -11.27
C SER A 112 1.89 -19.60 -12.59
N ASP A 113 2.43 -20.11 -13.69
CA ASP A 113 2.33 -19.52 -15.01
C ASP A 113 1.05 -19.95 -15.75
N GLU A 114 0.14 -19.00 -15.98
CA GLU A 114 -1.12 -19.27 -16.70
C GLU A 114 -0.93 -19.61 -18.18
N ASN A 115 0.23 -19.32 -18.78
CA ASN A 115 0.53 -19.70 -20.15
C ASN A 115 0.68 -21.22 -20.33
N ASN A 116 0.62 -21.99 -19.25
CA ASN A 116 0.62 -23.45 -19.26
C ASN A 116 -0.79 -24.07 -19.32
N LYS A 117 -1.86 -23.27 -19.34
CA LYS A 117 -3.22 -23.75 -19.64
C LYS A 117 -3.24 -24.57 -20.94
N GLY A 118 -3.88 -25.73 -20.90
CA GLY A 118 -3.91 -26.69 -22.02
C GLY A 118 -2.61 -27.49 -22.25
N LYS A 119 -1.57 -27.32 -21.41
CA LYS A 119 -0.35 -28.14 -21.44
C LYS A 119 -0.39 -29.22 -20.35
N THR A 120 0.48 -30.21 -20.51
CA THR A 120 0.70 -31.28 -19.52
C THR A 120 2.01 -31.08 -18.76
N PHE A 121 2.07 -31.64 -17.55
CA PHE A 121 3.28 -31.76 -16.75
C PHE A 121 3.50 -33.22 -16.35
N LYS A 122 4.73 -33.69 -16.53
CA LYS A 122 5.11 -35.07 -16.22
C LYS A 122 5.45 -35.22 -14.72
N ILE A 123 4.82 -36.17 -14.05
CA ILE A 123 5.09 -36.53 -12.65
C ILE A 123 5.32 -38.05 -12.60
N GLY A 124 6.56 -38.46 -12.33
CA GLY A 124 6.98 -39.85 -12.53
C GLY A 124 6.81 -40.25 -14.00
N ASP A 125 6.10 -41.34 -14.27
CA ASP A 125 5.86 -41.83 -15.64
C ASP A 125 4.53 -41.36 -16.26
N LYS A 126 3.77 -40.51 -15.56
CA LYS A 126 2.46 -40.05 -16.01
C LYS A 126 2.48 -38.56 -16.34
N GLU A 127 1.68 -38.18 -17.33
CA GLU A 127 1.39 -36.78 -17.65
C GLU A 127 0.02 -36.39 -17.10
N TYR A 128 -0.07 -35.16 -16.61
CA TYR A 128 -1.30 -34.59 -16.06
C TYR A 128 -1.55 -33.20 -16.65
N ASP A 129 -2.82 -32.89 -16.90
CA ASP A 129 -3.23 -31.58 -17.42
C ASP A 129 -3.00 -30.46 -16.40
N TYR A 130 -2.64 -29.28 -16.91
CA TYR A 130 -2.45 -28.07 -16.11
C TYR A 130 -3.64 -27.77 -15.21
N ASP A 131 -4.86 -27.74 -15.75
CA ASP A 131 -6.04 -27.33 -15.00
C ASP A 131 -6.37 -28.32 -13.88
N TYR A 132 -6.20 -29.62 -14.12
CA TYR A 132 -6.30 -30.65 -13.10
C TYR A 132 -5.29 -30.41 -11.98
N LEU A 133 -4.00 -30.28 -12.33
CA LEU A 133 -2.95 -30.09 -11.34
C LEU A 133 -3.10 -28.79 -10.55
N ARG A 134 -3.50 -27.70 -11.23
CA ARG A 134 -3.72 -26.39 -10.63
C ARG A 134 -4.83 -26.45 -9.59
N ASN A 135 -5.98 -27.02 -9.94
CA ASN A 135 -7.11 -27.15 -9.02
C ASN A 135 -6.80 -28.12 -7.87
N GLU A 136 -6.15 -29.24 -8.19
CA GLU A 136 -5.94 -30.31 -7.24
C GLU A 136 -4.87 -29.97 -6.21
N TYR A 137 -3.73 -29.42 -6.65
CA TYR A 137 -2.52 -29.24 -5.82
C TYR A 137 -2.27 -27.81 -5.34
N THR A 138 -3.06 -26.82 -5.76
CA THR A 138 -2.84 -25.43 -5.35
C THR A 138 -4.04 -24.79 -4.66
N TYR A 139 -3.76 -23.69 -3.96
CA TYR A 139 -4.76 -22.75 -3.49
C TYR A 139 -4.21 -21.32 -3.60
N THR A 140 -5.12 -20.36 -3.74
CA THR A 140 -4.77 -18.94 -3.79
C THR A 140 -4.85 -18.36 -2.39
N GLN A 141 -3.72 -17.93 -1.85
CA GLN A 141 -3.67 -17.02 -0.72
C GLN A 141 -3.99 -15.62 -1.23
N LYS A 142 -5.12 -15.07 -0.79
CA LYS A 142 -5.50 -13.71 -1.15
C LYS A 142 -4.49 -12.70 -0.62
N GLY A 143 -4.14 -11.76 -1.47
CA GLY A 143 -3.35 -10.59 -1.12
C GLY A 143 -4.08 -9.71 -0.10
N ILE A 144 -3.35 -8.70 0.40
CA ILE A 144 -3.92 -7.70 1.31
C ILE A 144 -3.65 -6.31 0.76
N LYS A 145 -4.69 -5.47 0.77
CA LYS A 145 -4.62 -4.08 0.36
C LYS A 145 -4.79 -3.15 1.56
N ILE A 146 -3.79 -2.32 1.80
CA ILE A 146 -3.75 -1.33 2.88
C ILE A 146 -3.60 0.05 2.24
N SER A 147 -4.47 0.99 2.59
CA SER A 147 -4.40 2.36 2.10
C SER A 147 -4.21 3.36 3.23
N TYR A 148 -3.59 4.48 2.93
CA TYR A 148 -3.24 5.52 3.89
C TYR A 148 -3.57 6.91 3.32
N ILE A 149 -4.43 7.64 4.03
CA ILE A 149 -4.90 8.98 3.69
C ILE A 149 -4.82 9.84 4.95
N THR A 150 -4.23 11.03 4.84
CA THR A 150 -4.13 12.00 5.95
C THR A 150 -4.14 13.40 5.39
N ASP A 151 -4.44 14.38 6.25
CA ASP A 151 -4.31 15.81 6.02
C ASP A 151 -4.92 16.22 4.69
N VAL A 152 -6.23 16.06 4.52
CA VAL A 152 -6.87 16.24 3.21
C VAL A 152 -8.15 17.07 3.28
N ILE A 153 -8.28 18.00 2.35
CA ILE A 153 -9.51 18.78 2.19
C ILE A 153 -10.61 17.86 1.66
N TYR A 154 -11.78 17.93 2.29
CA TYR A 154 -12.99 17.36 1.71
C TYR A 154 -13.44 18.20 0.50
N SER A 155 -13.09 17.74 -0.70
CA SER A 155 -13.54 18.32 -1.97
C SER A 155 -14.01 17.23 -2.93
N PRO A 156 -14.89 17.52 -3.90
CA PRO A 156 -15.30 16.53 -4.90
C PRO A 156 -14.13 15.90 -5.66
N LYS A 157 -13.06 16.67 -5.90
CA LYS A 157 -11.85 16.21 -6.59
C LYS A 157 -11.04 15.24 -5.71
N ASN A 158 -10.77 15.59 -4.46
CA ASN A 158 -10.07 14.69 -3.53
C ASN A 158 -10.89 13.44 -3.26
N LYS A 159 -12.21 13.57 -3.00
CA LYS A 159 -13.09 12.44 -2.76
C LYS A 159 -13.02 11.40 -3.87
N ARG A 160 -13.12 11.81 -5.14
CA ARG A 160 -12.99 10.89 -6.29
C ARG A 160 -11.65 10.17 -6.30
N LYS A 161 -10.54 10.91 -6.16
CA LYS A 161 -9.19 10.34 -6.16
C LYS A 161 -8.96 9.35 -5.02
N ILE A 162 -9.44 9.70 -3.82
CA ILE A 162 -9.31 8.84 -2.64
C ILE A 162 -10.11 7.56 -2.86
N VAL A 163 -11.39 7.67 -3.25
CA VAL A 163 -12.25 6.50 -3.47
C VAL A 163 -11.66 5.56 -4.52
N GLU A 164 -11.10 6.08 -5.61
CA GLU A 164 -10.43 5.28 -6.64
C GLU A 164 -9.16 4.58 -6.11
N LEU A 165 -8.32 5.30 -5.37
CA LEU A 165 -7.08 4.76 -4.80
C LEU A 165 -7.37 3.63 -3.80
N VAL A 166 -8.33 3.85 -2.89
CA VAL A 166 -8.60 2.98 -1.73
C VAL A 166 -9.72 1.97 -1.95
N LYS A 167 -10.22 1.87 -3.19
CA LYS A 167 -11.29 0.94 -3.56
C LYS A 167 -10.95 -0.50 -3.16
N ASN A 168 -11.86 -1.17 -2.46
CA ASN A 168 -11.73 -2.54 -1.96
C ASN A 168 -10.54 -2.79 -1.02
N SER A 169 -10.02 -1.75 -0.35
CA SER A 169 -8.96 -1.96 0.64
C SER A 169 -9.43 -2.80 1.81
N ASP A 170 -8.60 -3.75 2.24
CA ASP A 170 -8.83 -4.50 3.47
C ASP A 170 -8.74 -3.60 4.70
N TYR A 171 -7.79 -2.66 4.66
CA TYR A 171 -7.62 -1.63 5.69
C TYR A 171 -7.44 -0.26 5.04
N LEU A 172 -8.24 0.72 5.47
CA LEU A 172 -8.01 2.12 5.18
C LEU A 172 -7.61 2.83 6.47
N TYR A 173 -6.38 3.30 6.53
CA TYR A 173 -5.96 4.29 7.52
C TYR A 173 -6.36 5.67 7.00
N CYS A 174 -7.29 6.34 7.68
CA CYS A 174 -7.76 7.66 7.28
C CYS A 174 -7.83 8.61 8.48
N GLU A 175 -7.56 9.89 8.26
CA GLU A 175 -7.82 10.88 9.29
C GLU A 175 -9.32 11.03 9.58
N ALA A 176 -9.65 11.34 10.84
CA ALA A 176 -10.99 11.77 11.26
C ALA A 176 -10.83 12.86 12.33
N VAL A 177 -10.38 14.03 11.90
CA VAL A 177 -9.85 15.05 12.81
C VAL A 177 -10.96 15.69 13.63
N PHE A 178 -12.13 15.94 13.03
CA PHE A 178 -13.26 16.62 13.67
C PHE A 178 -14.55 15.81 13.65
N LEU A 179 -15.37 15.97 14.69
CA LEU A 179 -16.74 15.49 14.70
C LEU A 179 -17.59 16.27 13.69
N GLU A 180 -18.74 15.74 13.29
CA GLU A 180 -19.60 16.40 12.31
C GLU A 180 -20.12 17.76 12.79
N ARG A 181 -20.45 17.87 14.09
CA ARG A 181 -20.87 19.14 14.70
C ARG A 181 -19.82 20.25 14.61
N ASP A 182 -18.57 19.87 14.34
CA ASP A 182 -17.39 20.73 14.31
C ASP A 182 -16.86 20.94 12.87
N LYS A 183 -17.71 20.69 11.87
CA LYS A 183 -17.39 20.79 10.44
C LYS A 183 -16.77 22.12 10.01
N ASP A 184 -17.27 23.25 10.51
CA ASP A 184 -16.73 24.57 10.15
C ASP A 184 -15.24 24.69 10.52
N GLN A 185 -14.84 24.06 11.63
CA GLN A 185 -13.45 24.02 12.04
C GLN A 185 -12.63 23.11 11.12
N ALA A 186 -13.19 21.96 10.72
CA ALA A 186 -12.56 21.04 9.77
C ALA A 186 -12.28 21.74 8.43
N GLU A 187 -13.24 22.49 7.91
CA GLU A 187 -13.10 23.26 6.67
C GLU A 187 -12.03 24.35 6.79
N LYS A 188 -12.00 25.08 7.92
CA LYS A 188 -11.03 26.15 8.18
C LYS A 188 -9.58 25.65 8.20
N VAL A 189 -9.36 24.43 8.71
CA VAL A 189 -8.03 23.83 8.79
C VAL A 189 -7.84 22.66 7.82
N TYR A 190 -8.72 22.53 6.83
CA TYR A 190 -8.53 21.67 5.67
C TYR A 190 -8.49 20.15 5.96
N HIS A 191 -9.22 19.68 6.97
CA HIS A 191 -9.27 18.28 7.37
C HIS A 191 -10.66 17.65 7.17
N LEU A 192 -10.70 16.31 7.19
CA LEU A 192 -11.96 15.55 7.15
C LEU A 192 -12.70 15.54 8.49
N THR A 193 -14.04 15.50 8.41
CA THR A 193 -14.91 15.11 9.53
C THR A 193 -15.05 13.58 9.61
N THR A 194 -15.49 13.08 10.76
CA THR A 194 -15.90 11.69 10.98
C THR A 194 -16.87 11.17 9.92
N THR A 195 -17.94 11.92 9.61
CA THR A 195 -18.95 11.54 8.61
C THR A 195 -18.34 11.45 7.21
N GLN A 196 -17.49 12.42 6.84
CA GLN A 196 -16.81 12.44 5.54
C GLN A 196 -15.85 11.26 5.38
N THR A 197 -15.12 10.92 6.44
CA THR A 197 -14.22 9.76 6.46
C THR A 197 -14.99 8.45 6.31
N ALA A 198 -16.10 8.29 7.03
CA ALA A 198 -16.97 7.13 6.89
C ALA A 198 -17.62 7.04 5.49
N GLU A 199 -18.05 8.16 4.92
CA GLU A 199 -18.60 8.23 3.56
C GLU A 199 -17.58 7.74 2.53
N ILE A 200 -16.34 8.22 2.60
CA ILE A 200 -15.25 7.80 1.71
C ILE A 200 -15.01 6.29 1.82
N ALA A 201 -14.94 5.76 3.04
CA ALA A 201 -14.72 4.33 3.26
C ALA A 201 -15.85 3.46 2.68
N ASN A 202 -17.10 3.88 2.87
CA ASN A 202 -18.28 3.21 2.31
C ASN A 202 -18.29 3.25 0.78
N LEU A 203 -18.09 4.43 0.17
CA LEU A 203 -18.05 4.58 -1.29
C LEU A 203 -16.95 3.74 -1.93
N ALA A 204 -15.83 3.55 -1.22
CA ALA A 204 -14.72 2.75 -1.68
C ALA A 204 -14.87 1.24 -1.39
N ASN A 205 -15.94 0.79 -0.72
CA ASN A 205 -16.11 -0.60 -0.31
C ASN A 205 -14.90 -1.12 0.50
N VAL A 206 -14.43 -0.30 1.45
CA VAL A 206 -13.36 -0.68 2.39
C VAL A 206 -13.90 -1.71 3.38
N LYS A 207 -13.08 -2.69 3.78
CA LYS A 207 -13.49 -3.70 4.77
C LYS A 207 -13.36 -3.20 6.21
N ASN A 208 -12.21 -2.60 6.54
CA ASN A 208 -11.91 -2.06 7.87
C ASN A 208 -11.37 -0.63 7.77
N LEU A 209 -11.93 0.28 8.57
CA LEU A 209 -11.50 1.67 8.65
C LEU A 209 -10.72 1.86 9.95
N VAL A 210 -9.48 2.33 9.85
CA VAL A 210 -8.65 2.69 11.00
C VAL A 210 -8.52 4.20 11.05
N VAL A 211 -9.15 4.83 12.04
CA VAL A 211 -9.13 6.29 12.13
C VAL A 211 -7.99 6.80 13.00
N PHE A 212 -7.36 7.90 12.58
CA PHE A 212 -6.30 8.54 13.33
C PHE A 212 -6.34 10.07 13.18
N HIS A 213 -5.30 10.73 13.70
CA HIS A 213 -5.11 12.18 13.62
C HIS A 213 -6.22 13.01 14.29
N PHE A 214 -6.64 12.61 15.49
CA PHE A 214 -7.70 13.29 16.22
C PHE A 214 -7.33 14.71 16.66
N SER A 215 -8.28 15.64 16.59
CA SER A 215 -8.10 16.99 17.13
C SER A 215 -7.82 16.95 18.64
N ARG A 216 -6.81 17.72 19.07
CA ARG A 216 -6.46 17.87 20.50
C ARG A 216 -7.62 18.38 21.35
N ARG A 217 -8.62 19.02 20.74
CA ARG A 217 -9.80 19.55 21.44
C ARG A 217 -10.64 18.48 22.12
N TYR A 218 -10.60 17.23 21.63
CA TYR A 218 -11.31 16.11 22.26
C TYR A 218 -10.49 15.48 23.40
N GLY A 219 -9.28 15.97 23.64
CA GLY A 219 -8.42 15.58 24.76
C GLY A 219 -8.18 14.07 24.79
N LYS A 220 -8.45 13.45 25.93
CA LYS A 220 -8.32 11.99 26.12
C LYS A 220 -9.52 11.20 25.61
N ASN A 221 -10.64 11.86 25.34
CA ASN A 221 -11.87 11.20 24.88
C ASN A 221 -11.83 11.04 23.36
N LYS A 222 -10.99 10.11 22.88
CA LYS A 222 -10.95 9.72 21.47
C LYS A 222 -12.14 8.84 21.10
N ASP A 223 -12.74 8.17 22.08
CA ASP A 223 -13.88 7.28 21.89
C ASP A 223 -15.07 7.99 21.27
N ILE A 224 -15.30 9.28 21.60
CA ILE A 224 -16.37 10.07 20.96
C ILE A 224 -16.23 10.16 19.43
N VAL A 225 -15.01 10.20 18.91
CA VAL A 225 -14.74 10.22 17.47
C VAL A 225 -15.06 8.85 16.88
N LEU A 226 -14.57 7.79 17.51
CA LEU A 226 -14.82 6.41 17.08
C LEU A 226 -16.32 6.08 17.10
N ASP A 227 -17.03 6.50 18.13
CA ASP A 227 -18.47 6.27 18.28
C ASP A 227 -19.26 6.99 17.19
N GLU A 228 -18.86 8.20 16.80
CA GLU A 228 -19.51 8.89 15.69
C GLU A 228 -19.22 8.23 14.34
N VAL A 229 -17.97 7.85 14.07
CA VAL A 229 -17.62 7.11 12.83
C VAL A 229 -18.38 5.78 12.78
N ARG A 230 -18.50 5.07 13.91
CA ARG A 230 -19.16 3.76 14.00
C ARG A 230 -20.64 3.80 13.62
N LYS A 231 -21.31 4.96 13.79
CA LYS A 231 -22.70 5.16 13.33
C LYS A 231 -22.84 5.04 11.81
N TYR A 232 -21.77 5.36 11.07
CA TYR A 232 -21.76 5.39 9.60
C TYR A 232 -20.92 4.27 8.99
N PHE A 233 -19.95 3.72 9.74
CA PHE A 233 -19.07 2.63 9.32
C PHE A 233 -18.81 1.68 10.49
N PRO A 234 -19.54 0.55 10.62
CA PRO A 234 -19.45 -0.32 11.79
C PRO A 234 -18.06 -0.92 12.05
N ASN A 235 -17.33 -1.27 10.99
CA ASN A 235 -16.01 -1.92 11.07
C ASN A 235 -14.88 -0.89 11.27
N VAL A 236 -15.02 -0.03 12.27
CA VAL A 236 -14.05 1.02 12.59
C VAL A 236 -13.27 0.72 13.88
N SER A 237 -11.97 1.01 13.85
CA SER A 237 -11.04 0.98 14.98
C SER A 237 -10.23 2.25 15.12
#